data_AF-A0A3Q0F825-F1
#
_entry.id   AF-A0A3Q0F825-F1
#
_cell.length_a   1.000
_cell.length_b   1.000
_cell.length_c   1.000
_cell.angle_alpha   90.00
_cell.angle_beta   90.00
_cell.angle_gamma   90.00
#
_symmetry.space_group_name_H-M   'P 1'
#
loop_
_entity.id
_entity.type
_entity.pdbx_description
1 polymer ?
#
loop_
_entity_poly.entity_id
_entity_poly.type
_entity_poly.pdbx_seq_one_letter_code
_entity_poly.pdbx_strand_id
1 'polypeptide(L)'
;MTWFKNARLRNGVPNFCAVALALNDLGYKAIGIRLDSGDLAYLSCVIRKLFCSIEKEFGLPGFGKMSITASNDLNGETIDALNKQGHQIDAYGIGTYLVTCYAHAQAALGVVFKLVEINNKPRIGN
;
A
#
# COMPACT_ATOMS: atom_id res chain seq x y z
N MET A 1 -5.73 -12.25 25.87
CA MET A 1 -6.93 -12.59 25.07
C MET A 1 -7.53 -11.31 24.48
N THR A 2 -6.82 -10.66 23.55
CA THR A 2 -7.12 -9.29 23.07
C THR A 2 -7.24 -9.24 21.54
N TRP A 3 -7.50 -10.37 20.89
CA TRP A 3 -7.62 -10.51 19.44
C TRP A 3 -8.95 -9.93 18.87
N PHE A 4 -9.95 -9.67 19.72
CA PHE A 4 -11.35 -9.50 19.29
C PHE A 4 -11.85 -8.07 19.03
N LYS A 5 -11.00 -7.04 19.08
CA LYS A 5 -11.48 -5.65 18.87
C LYS A 5 -11.56 -5.19 17.40
N ASN A 6 -11.03 -5.96 16.45
CA ASN A 6 -10.99 -5.55 15.03
C ASN A 6 -11.86 -6.43 14.13
N ALA A 7 -12.97 -5.88 13.61
CA ALA A 7 -13.93 -6.59 12.76
C ALA A 7 -13.31 -7.20 11.49
N ARG A 8 -12.23 -6.59 10.96
CA ARG A 8 -11.50 -7.10 9.78
C ARG A 8 -10.75 -8.40 10.02
N LEU A 9 -10.13 -8.53 11.20
CA LEU A 9 -9.46 -9.77 11.59
C LEU A 9 -10.48 -10.86 11.90
N ARG A 10 -11.69 -10.49 12.35
CA ARG A 10 -12.75 -11.44 12.67
C ARG A 10 -13.43 -12.02 11.44
N ASN A 11 -13.68 -11.21 10.41
CA ASN A 11 -14.52 -11.62 9.29
C ASN A 11 -13.80 -11.53 7.93
N GLY A 12 -13.10 -10.42 7.65
CA GLY A 12 -12.55 -10.17 6.31
C GLY A 12 -11.40 -11.12 5.94
N VAL A 13 -10.41 -11.24 6.82
CA VAL A 13 -9.23 -12.08 6.55
C VAL A 13 -9.58 -13.58 6.53
N PRO A 14 -10.37 -14.13 7.47
CA PRO A 14 -10.80 -15.53 7.41
C PRO A 14 -11.61 -15.85 6.15
N ASN A 15 -12.53 -14.97 5.75
CA ASN A 15 -13.32 -15.17 4.52
C ASN A 15 -12.43 -15.19 3.27
N PHE A 16 -11.46 -14.27 3.20
CA PHE A 16 -10.48 -14.29 2.11
C PHE A 16 -9.68 -15.59 2.09
N CYS A 17 -9.18 -16.05 3.25
CA CYS A 17 -8.44 -17.30 3.33
C CYS A 17 -9.29 -18.49 2.86
N ALA A 18 -10.55 -18.59 3.29
CA ALA A 18 -11.44 -19.68 2.85
C ALA A 18 -11.61 -19.71 1.32
N VAL A 19 -11.83 -18.55 0.69
CA VAL A 19 -11.96 -18.44 -0.77
C VAL A 19 -10.62 -18.71 -1.47
N ALA A 20 -9.51 -18.22 -0.92
CA ALA A 20 -8.18 -18.42 -1.50
C ALA A 20 -7.77 -19.91 -1.49
N LEU A 21 -8.12 -20.64 -0.43
CA LEU A 21 -7.94 -22.09 -0.35
C LEU A 21 -8.79 -22.81 -1.41
N ALA A 22 -10.08 -22.49 -1.50
CA ALA A 22 -10.96 -23.09 -2.50
C ALA A 22 -10.53 -22.79 -3.94
N LEU A 23 -10.03 -21.58 -4.22
CA LEU A 23 -9.46 -21.22 -5.52
C LEU A 23 -8.21 -22.03 -5.84
N ASN A 24 -7.35 -22.26 -4.85
CA ASN A 24 -6.16 -23.08 -5.00
C ASN A 24 -6.51 -24.52 -5.40
N ASP A 25 -7.54 -25.10 -4.80
CA ASP A 25 -8.02 -26.45 -5.15
C ASP A 25 -8.53 -26.53 -6.61
N LEU A 26 -9.00 -25.40 -7.14
CA LEU A 26 -9.40 -25.25 -8.55
C LEU A 26 -8.22 -24.88 -9.48
N GLY A 27 -6.99 -24.80 -8.97
CA GLY A 27 -5.79 -24.44 -9.73
C GLY A 27 -5.58 -22.93 -9.93
N TYR A 28 -6.37 -22.08 -9.27
CA TYR A 28 -6.22 -20.62 -9.31
C TYR A 28 -5.46 -20.09 -8.10
N LYS A 29 -4.65 -19.06 -8.31
CA LYS A 29 -3.85 -18.44 -7.24
C LYS A 29 -4.42 -17.09 -6.85
N ALA A 30 -4.79 -16.95 -5.57
CA ALA A 30 -5.12 -15.65 -4.99
C ALA A 30 -3.88 -14.73 -4.95
N ILE A 31 -4.08 -13.44 -5.22
CA ILE A 31 -2.99 -12.46 -5.36
C ILE A 31 -2.66 -11.78 -4.03
N GLY A 32 -3.68 -11.41 -3.25
CA GLY A 32 -3.47 -10.64 -2.03
C GLY A 32 -4.71 -9.94 -1.52
N ILE A 33 -4.51 -9.05 -0.54
CA ILE A 33 -5.55 -8.28 0.13
C ILE A 33 -5.25 -6.77 0.13
N ARG A 34 -6.29 -5.97 0.35
CA ARG A 34 -6.18 -4.51 0.52
C ARG A 34 -6.63 -4.07 1.91
N LEU A 35 -5.81 -3.28 2.60
CA LEU A 35 -6.09 -2.65 3.88
C LEU A 35 -6.37 -1.16 3.68
N ASP A 36 -7.56 -0.72 4.08
CA ASP A 36 -8.07 0.61 3.73
C ASP A 36 -8.28 1.55 4.93
N SER A 37 -7.97 1.10 6.16
CA SER A 37 -8.00 1.92 7.39
C SER A 37 -7.48 1.16 8.62
N GLY A 38 -7.49 1.80 9.80
CA GLY A 38 -7.01 1.22 11.06
C GLY A 38 -5.49 1.27 11.20
N ASP A 39 -4.95 0.54 12.18
CA ASP A 39 -3.50 0.44 12.38
C ASP A 39 -2.88 -0.49 11.32
N LEU A 40 -2.44 0.08 10.21
CA LEU A 40 -1.94 -0.65 9.05
C LEU A 40 -0.65 -1.42 9.34
N ALA A 41 0.24 -0.88 10.18
CA ALA A 41 1.48 -1.57 10.57
C ALA A 41 1.15 -2.82 11.38
N TYR A 42 0.33 -2.69 12.43
CA TYR A 42 -0.09 -3.83 13.24
C TYR A 42 -0.86 -4.86 12.42
N LEU A 43 -1.84 -4.41 11.64
CA LEU A 43 -2.69 -5.31 10.85
C LEU A 43 -1.87 -6.07 9.80
N SER A 44 -0.98 -5.41 9.07
CA SER A 44 -0.12 -6.08 8.09
C SER A 44 0.75 -7.17 8.72
N CYS A 45 1.34 -6.91 9.89
CA CYS A 45 2.13 -7.88 10.63
C CYS A 45 1.31 -9.09 11.12
N VAL A 46 0.11 -8.85 11.66
CA VAL A 46 -0.79 -9.93 12.10
C VAL A 46 -1.23 -10.79 10.93
N ILE A 47 -1.59 -10.16 9.81
CA ILE A 47 -2.04 -10.89 8.62
C ILE A 47 -0.91 -11.68 7.98
N ARG A 48 0.29 -11.11 7.90
CA ARG A 48 1.47 -11.84 7.40
C ARG A 48 1.73 -13.11 8.21
N LYS A 49 1.65 -13.02 9.54
CA LYS A 49 1.79 -14.19 10.42
C LYS A 49 0.72 -15.24 10.15
N LEU A 50 -0.54 -14.82 9.97
CA LEU A 50 -1.64 -15.72 9.65
C LEU A 50 -1.44 -16.43 8.31
N PHE A 51 -1.03 -15.70 7.26
CA PHE A 51 -0.74 -16.29 5.95
C PHE A 51 0.41 -17.30 6.03
N CYS A 52 1.47 -17.01 6.78
CA CYS A 52 2.56 -17.96 7.01
C CYS A 52 2.10 -19.21 7.79
N SER A 53 1.17 -19.06 8.73
CA SER A 53 0.58 -20.22 9.44
C SER A 53 -0.24 -21.09 8.50
N ILE A 54 -1.08 -20.49 7.65
CA ILE A 54 -1.91 -21.21 6.67
C ILE A 54 -1.02 -21.92 5.64
N GLU A 55 0.04 -21.28 5.14
CA GLU A 55 1.02 -21.92 4.25
C GLU A 55 1.59 -23.19 4.86
N LYS A 56 1.94 -23.17 6.15
CA LYS A 56 2.49 -24.33 6.86
C LYS A 56 1.45 -25.41 7.14
N GLU A 57 0.23 -25.01 7.51
CA GLU A 57 -0.84 -25.92 7.90
C GLU A 57 -1.44 -26.66 6.68
N PHE A 58 -1.61 -25.95 5.56
CA PHE A 58 -2.21 -26.49 4.34
C PHE A 58 -1.18 -26.84 3.25
N GLY A 59 0.12 -26.61 3.51
CA GLY A 59 1.20 -26.94 2.58
C GLY A 59 1.14 -26.15 1.26
N LEU A 60 0.73 -24.88 1.30
CA LEU A 60 0.49 -24.05 0.13
C LEU A 60 1.64 -23.09 -0.17
N PRO A 61 2.62 -23.48 -1.02
CA PRO A 61 3.82 -22.70 -1.24
C PRO A 61 3.48 -21.31 -1.80
N GLY A 62 3.95 -20.28 -1.10
CA GLY A 62 3.78 -18.88 -1.48
C GLY A 62 2.52 -18.20 -0.93
N PHE A 63 1.68 -18.89 -0.15
CA PHE A 63 0.53 -18.26 0.52
C PHE A 63 0.97 -17.20 1.54
N GLY A 64 2.05 -17.46 2.29
CA GLY A 64 2.69 -16.51 3.22
C GLY A 64 3.26 -15.27 2.55
N LYS A 65 3.51 -15.32 1.23
CA LYS A 65 4.02 -14.21 0.41
C LYS A 65 2.93 -13.48 -0.38
N MET A 66 1.65 -13.74 -0.12
CA MET A 66 0.56 -12.99 -0.76
C MET A 66 0.69 -11.49 -0.51
N SER A 67 0.32 -10.69 -1.51
CA SER A 67 0.50 -9.24 -1.45
C SER A 67 -0.43 -8.62 -0.41
N ILE A 68 0.10 -7.74 0.44
CA ILE A 68 -0.66 -6.88 1.33
C ILE A 68 -0.53 -5.45 0.82
N THR A 69 -1.59 -4.93 0.22
CA THR A 69 -1.65 -3.54 -0.25
C THR A 69 -2.33 -2.67 0.80
N ALA A 70 -1.80 -1.47 1.08
CA ALA A 70 -2.46 -0.48 1.92
C ALA A 70 -2.87 0.74 1.11
N SER A 71 -4.08 1.25 1.34
CA SER A 71 -4.58 2.49 0.73
C SER A 71 -5.36 3.28 1.76
N ASN A 72 -4.82 4.35 2.34
CA ASN A 72 -5.61 5.25 3.19
C ASN A 72 -4.83 6.53 3.50
N ASP A 73 -5.23 7.68 2.93
CA ASP A 73 -4.64 9.00 3.18
C ASP A 73 -3.10 8.99 3.36
N LEU A 74 -2.43 8.19 2.53
CA LEU A 74 -1.00 7.95 2.67
C LEU A 74 -0.23 9.15 2.12
N ASN A 75 0.65 9.69 2.97
CA ASN A 75 1.62 10.72 2.61
C ASN A 75 3.02 10.28 3.07
N GLY A 76 4.04 11.06 2.74
CA GLY A 76 5.43 10.73 3.07
C GLY A 76 5.67 10.50 4.58
N GLU A 77 5.04 11.30 5.43
CA GLU A 77 5.15 11.17 6.90
C GLU A 77 4.52 9.87 7.41
N THR A 78 3.35 9.50 6.87
CA THR A 78 2.64 8.27 7.26
C THR A 78 3.43 7.04 6.82
N ILE A 79 4.01 7.07 5.62
CA ILE A 79 4.88 5.97 5.14
C ILE A 79 6.13 5.86 6.01
N ASP A 80 6.76 6.97 6.39
CA ASP A 80 7.91 6.96 7.29
C ASP A 80 7.55 6.40 8.68
N ALA A 81 6.40 6.77 9.23
CA ALA A 81 5.89 6.22 10.48
C ALA A 81 5.65 4.70 10.39
N LEU A 82 5.06 4.22 9.29
CA LEU A 82 4.88 2.78 9.05
C LEU A 82 6.23 2.07 8.99
N ASN A 83 7.20 2.62 8.28
CA ASN A 83 8.54 2.02 8.15
C ASN A 83 9.23 1.87 9.52
N LYS A 84 9.14 2.91 10.36
CA LYS A 84 9.67 2.90 11.73
C LYS A 84 9.00 1.84 12.62
N GLN A 85 7.73 1.55 12.39
CA GLN A 85 6.97 0.53 13.14
C GLN A 85 7.22 -0.90 12.66
N GLY A 86 7.89 -1.08 11.51
CA GLY A 86 8.20 -2.40 10.95
C GLY A 86 6.98 -3.12 10.36
N HIS A 87 6.27 -2.46 9.43
CA HIS A 87 5.11 -3.04 8.74
C HIS A 87 5.47 -4.23 7.81
N GLN A 88 4.45 -4.94 7.31
CA GLN A 88 4.55 -6.03 6.33
C GLN A 88 3.75 -5.78 5.03
N ILE A 89 3.44 -4.51 4.75
CA ILE A 89 2.81 -4.02 3.51
C ILE A 89 3.80 -4.12 2.34
N ASP A 90 3.34 -4.64 1.20
CA ASP A 90 4.13 -4.81 -0.02
C ASP A 90 3.90 -3.69 -1.05
N ALA A 91 2.73 -3.05 -1.01
CA ALA A 91 2.35 -2.01 -1.96
C ALA A 91 1.45 -0.93 -1.33
N TYR A 92 1.55 0.29 -1.85
CA TYR A 92 0.78 1.44 -1.39
C TYR A 92 -0.09 2.00 -2.52
N GLY A 93 -1.39 2.13 -2.27
CA GLY A 93 -2.32 2.85 -3.14
C GLY A 93 -2.47 4.30 -2.66
N ILE A 94 -1.85 5.24 -3.36
CA ILE A 94 -1.88 6.68 -3.03
C ILE A 94 -2.74 7.42 -4.05
N GLY A 95 -3.89 7.94 -3.60
CA GLY A 95 -4.83 8.69 -4.44
C GLY A 95 -4.65 10.21 -4.32
N THR A 96 -5.34 10.82 -3.36
CA THR A 96 -5.49 12.28 -3.21
C THR A 96 -4.15 13.02 -3.18
N TYR A 97 -3.20 12.58 -2.35
CA TYR A 97 -1.88 13.22 -2.23
C TYR A 97 -1.05 13.20 -3.52
N LEU A 98 -1.22 12.17 -4.36
CA LEU A 98 -0.51 12.05 -5.63
C LEU A 98 -1.10 12.99 -6.69
N VAL A 99 -2.42 13.02 -6.80
CA VAL A 99 -3.12 13.75 -7.88
C VAL A 99 -3.21 15.25 -7.60
N THR A 100 -3.39 15.65 -6.35
CA THR A 100 -3.61 17.07 -6.01
C THR A 100 -2.37 17.77 -5.48
N CYS A 101 -1.21 17.09 -5.45
CA CYS A 101 0.02 17.58 -4.82
C CYS A 101 -0.19 18.06 -3.37
N TYR A 102 -1.11 17.44 -2.62
CA TYR A 102 -1.58 17.97 -1.32
C TYR A 102 -0.47 18.02 -0.24
N ALA A 103 0.60 17.24 -0.41
CA ALA A 103 1.67 17.10 0.58
C ALA A 103 2.47 18.39 0.82
N HIS A 104 2.50 19.29 -0.16
CA HIS A 104 3.04 20.63 -0.01
C HIS A 104 1.97 21.58 -0.51
N ALA A 105 1.66 22.65 0.23
CA ALA A 105 0.77 23.73 -0.20
C ALA A 105 1.30 24.51 -1.44
N GLN A 106 2.12 23.86 -2.25
CA GLN A 106 2.75 24.31 -3.47
C GLN A 106 2.46 23.28 -4.56
N ALA A 107 1.20 23.28 -5.02
CA ALA A 107 0.78 22.58 -6.25
C ALA A 107 1.32 23.26 -7.54
N ALA A 108 2.38 24.05 -7.41
CA ALA A 108 2.98 24.83 -8.46
C ALA A 108 4.47 24.47 -8.55
N LEU A 109 4.85 23.86 -9.67
CA LEU A 109 6.25 23.76 -10.05
C LEU A 109 6.70 25.16 -10.46
N GLY A 110 7.83 25.66 -9.93
CA GLY A 110 8.39 26.98 -10.24
C GLY A 110 8.98 27.08 -11.65
N VAL A 111 8.29 26.53 -12.65
CA VAL A 111 8.72 26.48 -14.04
C VAL A 111 8.64 27.89 -14.61
N VAL A 112 9.79 28.38 -15.05
CA VAL A 112 9.90 29.62 -15.80
C VAL A 112 10.26 29.29 -17.24
N PHE A 113 9.43 29.72 -18.19
CA PHE A 113 9.79 29.71 -19.59
C PHE A 113 10.37 31.09 -19.93
N LYS A 114 11.64 31.14 -20.37
CA LYS A 114 12.28 32.36 -20.83
C LYS A 114 12.80 32.17 -22.25
N LEU A 115 12.50 33.13 -23.11
CA LEU A 115 13.04 33.19 -24.46
C LEU A 115 14.50 33.65 -24.39
N VAL A 116 15.43 32.79 -24.79
CA VAL A 116 16.88 33.05 -24.69
C VAL A 116 17.49 33.54 -26.00
N GLU A 117 16.80 33.39 -27.13
CA GLU A 117 17.33 33.78 -28.44
C GLU A 117 16.21 34.03 -29.46
N ILE A 118 16.40 35.05 -30.32
CA ILE A 118 15.66 35.22 -31.58
C ILE A 118 16.66 35.56 -32.69
N ASN A 119 16.61 34.85 -33.82
CA ASN A 119 17.45 35.11 -35.00
C ASN A 119 18.95 35.18 -34.67
N ASN A 120 19.49 34.20 -33.93
CA ASN A 120 20.89 34.16 -33.47
C ASN A 120 21.32 35.36 -32.61
N LYS A 121 20.37 36.10 -32.02
CA LYS A 121 20.65 37.20 -31.10
C LYS A 121 20.20 36.82 -29.68
N PRO A 122 21.13 36.68 -28.73
CA PRO A 122 20.82 36.37 -27.34
C PRO A 122 19.85 37.39 -26.72
N ARG A 123 18.95 36.90 -25.86
CA ARG A 123 18.00 37.70 -25.08
C ARG A 123 18.14 37.39 -23.60
N ILE A 124 18.24 38.45 -22.81
CA ILE A 124 18.10 38.41 -21.35
C ILE A 124 16.82 39.19 -21.03
N GLY A 125 15.95 38.58 -20.23
CA GLY A 125 14.82 39.29 -19.63
C GLY A 125 15.34 40.24 -18.55
N ASN A 126 14.79 41.47 -18.52
CA ASN A 126 15.10 42.46 -17.48
C ASN A 126 14.92 41.94 -16.06
#